data_AF-A0A2V7YTZ2-F1
#
_entry.id   AF-A0A2V7YTZ2-F1
#
_cell.length_a   1.000
_cell.length_b   1.000
_cell.length_c   1.000
_cell.angle_alpha   90.00
_cell.angle_beta   90.00
_cell.angle_gamma   90.00
#
_symmetry.space_group_name_H-M   'P 1'
#
loop_
_entity.id
_entity.type
_entity.pdbx_description
1 polymer ?
#
loop_
_entity_poly.entity_id
_entity_poly.type
_entity_poly.pdbx_seq_one_letter_code
_entity_poly.pdbx_strand_id
1 'polypeptide(L)'
;MWGTTIARRSSANPVTGPAPTCSPTGSGATCASTVTSCSSPTLRMSACWYLRRRTSRLATARLRQQPQPALAQARRVCQMTPRKTSDAEQQLKGFIGKFDRAHQTLIRRVRAALRKRLPTANELAYDNYNFFVIGYGPTERPSDCIVSIAAGANGVGLCFIRGASLHDPKKILLGSGNQTRFIRLESADVLERPEVQKLIAAAVAQVRSPFPEHGRGKLIVRSIAAKQRPRRRPVR
;
A
#
# COMPACT_ATOMS: atom_id res chain seq x y z
N MET A 1 -22.85 13.47 46.72
CA MET A 1 -22.78 14.37 47.88
C MET A 1 -21.77 13.80 48.88
N TRP A 2 -20.47 13.97 48.60
CA TRP A 2 -19.28 13.83 49.46
C TRP A 2 -18.19 14.47 48.57
N GLY A 3 -17.41 15.49 48.90
CA GLY A 3 -17.12 16.24 50.11
C GLY A 3 -15.77 16.90 49.79
N THR A 4 -15.80 18.20 49.53
CA THR A 4 -14.68 19.03 49.07
C THR A 4 -13.57 19.15 50.12
N THR A 5 -12.29 19.14 49.74
CA THR A 5 -11.25 19.94 50.43
C THR A 5 -10.12 20.31 49.45
N ILE A 6 -9.89 21.63 49.37
CA ILE A 6 -8.86 22.34 48.64
C ILE A 6 -7.79 22.78 49.66
N ALA A 7 -6.51 22.64 49.34
CA ALA A 7 -5.38 23.50 49.74
C ALA A 7 -4.08 22.84 49.23
N ARG A 8 -3.00 23.52 48.81
CA ARG A 8 -2.66 24.91 48.50
C ARG A 8 -1.36 24.84 47.69
N ARG A 9 -1.12 25.85 46.87
CA ARG A 9 0.13 26.11 46.13
C ARG A 9 1.35 26.18 47.05
N SER A 10 2.50 25.75 46.53
CA SER A 10 3.78 26.42 46.79
C SER A 10 4.64 26.44 45.53
N SER A 11 5.02 27.66 45.18
CA SER A 11 5.93 28.09 44.11
C SER A 11 7.39 28.01 44.58
N ALA A 12 8.29 27.56 43.71
CA ALA A 12 9.70 27.98 43.71
C ALA A 12 10.30 27.83 42.30
N ASN A 13 11.21 28.75 42.00
CA ASN A 13 11.60 29.30 40.70
C ASN A 13 12.77 28.55 40.01
N PRO A 14 13.17 28.95 38.77
CA PRO A 14 14.03 28.18 37.88
C PRO A 14 15.53 28.40 38.15
N VAL A 15 16.35 27.40 37.80
CA VAL A 15 17.81 27.54 37.74
C VAL A 15 18.25 27.44 36.28
N THR A 16 18.72 28.58 35.77
CA THR A 16 19.54 28.78 34.58
C THR A 16 20.97 28.29 34.80
N GLY A 17 21.56 27.64 33.78
CA GLY A 17 22.98 27.30 33.71
C GLY A 17 23.39 26.95 32.25
N PRO A 18 24.64 27.18 31.84
CA PRO A 18 24.96 27.80 30.54
C PRO A 18 25.33 26.84 29.40
N ALA A 19 25.30 27.40 28.19
CA ALA A 19 25.75 26.80 26.92
C ALA A 19 27.29 26.65 26.84
N PRO A 20 27.80 25.63 26.12
CA PRO A 20 29.18 25.62 25.68
C PRO A 20 29.33 26.17 24.25
N THR A 21 30.09 27.25 24.14
CA THR A 21 30.77 27.73 22.93
C THR A 21 32.04 26.91 22.69
N CYS A 22 32.25 26.40 21.47
CA CYS A 22 33.58 26.07 20.95
C CYS A 22 33.59 26.12 19.40
N SER A 23 34.38 27.05 18.88
CA SER A 23 35.05 27.07 17.57
C SER A 23 36.50 27.54 17.88
N PRO A 24 37.49 27.56 16.96
CA PRO A 24 37.69 26.90 15.65
C PRO A 24 39.08 26.19 15.57
N THR A 25 39.42 25.47 14.49
CA THR A 25 40.69 25.55 13.70
C THR A 25 40.97 24.37 12.75
N GLY A 26 41.64 24.67 11.63
CA GLY A 26 42.31 23.74 10.69
C GLY A 26 41.56 23.59 9.35
N SER A 27 41.83 24.35 8.28
CA SER A 27 43.07 24.61 7.51
C SER A 27 43.69 23.34 6.91
N GLY A 28 43.67 23.24 5.58
CA GLY A 28 44.26 22.14 4.81
C GLY A 28 43.86 22.17 3.34
N ALA A 29 44.62 22.92 2.54
CA ALA A 29 44.50 23.05 1.09
C ALA A 29 44.84 21.75 0.34
N THR A 30 44.29 21.54 -0.87
CA THR A 30 45.09 21.03 -2.00
C THR A 30 44.42 21.22 -3.37
N CYS A 31 45.16 21.94 -4.22
CA CYS A 31 45.45 21.79 -5.65
C CYS A 31 44.43 21.29 -6.69
N ALA A 32 44.46 22.03 -7.79
CA ALA A 32 43.89 21.82 -9.11
C ALA A 32 44.29 20.50 -9.80
N SER A 33 43.47 20.08 -10.76
CA SER A 33 43.93 19.52 -12.04
C SER A 33 42.85 19.63 -13.11
N THR A 34 43.14 20.45 -14.11
CA THR A 34 42.51 20.52 -15.43
C THR A 34 42.92 19.30 -16.24
N VAL A 35 41.98 18.59 -16.90
CA VAL A 35 42.29 17.84 -18.12
C VAL A 35 41.14 17.93 -19.13
N THR A 36 41.52 18.49 -20.27
CA THR A 36 40.91 18.59 -21.58
C THR A 36 40.55 17.24 -22.22
N SER A 37 39.45 17.18 -22.98
CA SER A 37 39.25 16.19 -24.08
C SER A 37 38.01 16.61 -24.91
N CYS A 38 38.13 17.42 -25.97
CA CYS A 38 38.33 17.04 -27.37
C CYS A 38 37.36 15.98 -27.97
N SER A 39 36.47 16.49 -28.83
CA SER A 39 36.26 16.09 -30.25
C SER A 39 35.60 14.76 -30.62
N SER A 40 34.48 14.89 -31.34
CA SER A 40 33.71 13.97 -32.20
C SER A 40 34.57 13.21 -33.26
N PRO A 41 34.09 12.17 -33.99
CA PRO A 41 33.06 12.33 -35.04
C PRO A 41 32.15 11.11 -35.39
N THR A 42 31.18 11.45 -36.24
CA THR A 42 30.24 10.71 -37.13
C THR A 42 30.54 9.28 -37.63
N LEU A 43 29.47 8.48 -37.73
CA LEU A 43 29.25 7.38 -38.70
C LEU A 43 27.76 7.45 -39.13
N ARG A 44 27.42 7.89 -40.35
CA ARG A 44 27.45 7.25 -41.68
C ARG A 44 26.37 6.18 -41.91
N MET A 45 25.31 6.65 -42.58
CA MET A 45 24.43 6.01 -43.58
C MET A 45 24.43 4.49 -43.79
N SER A 46 23.22 3.92 -43.85
CA SER A 46 22.75 3.23 -45.06
C SER A 46 21.23 3.01 -45.03
N ALA A 47 20.56 3.63 -45.99
CA ALA A 47 19.20 3.29 -46.40
C ALA A 47 19.31 2.48 -47.69
N CYS A 48 18.69 1.30 -47.74
CA CYS A 48 18.42 0.64 -49.01
C CYS A 48 17.27 -0.37 -48.87
N TRP A 49 16.18 -0.12 -49.63
CA TRP A 49 15.41 -1.08 -50.44
C TRP A 49 14.88 -2.36 -49.73
N TYR A 50 13.60 -2.76 -49.77
CA TYR A 50 12.61 -2.67 -50.84
C TYR A 50 11.26 -3.33 -50.39
N LEU A 51 10.22 -3.11 -51.20
CA LEU A 51 9.01 -3.92 -51.41
C LEU A 51 7.96 -3.99 -50.27
N ARG A 52 6.75 -3.46 -50.54
CA ARG A 52 5.72 -4.23 -51.28
C ARG A 52 4.50 -3.38 -51.64
N ARG A 53 4.07 -3.56 -52.88
CA ARG A 53 2.83 -3.04 -53.49
C ARG A 53 1.59 -3.64 -52.84
N ARG A 54 0.52 -2.84 -52.70
CA ARG A 54 -0.93 -3.16 -52.75
C ARG A 54 -1.62 -1.94 -52.11
N THR A 55 -2.60 -1.26 -52.70
CA THR A 55 -3.85 -1.71 -53.32
C THR A 55 -4.49 -0.51 -54.02
N SER A 56 -5.27 -0.74 -55.08
CA SER A 56 -6.62 -0.15 -55.25
C SER A 56 -7.12 -0.34 -56.69
N ARG A 57 -8.13 -1.19 -56.88
CA ARG A 57 -9.17 -0.95 -57.87
C ARG A 57 -10.50 -1.41 -57.31
N LEU A 58 -11.41 -0.44 -57.34
CA LEU A 58 -12.82 -0.52 -57.01
C LEU A 58 -13.51 -1.48 -57.99
N ALA A 59 -14.40 -2.31 -57.47
CA ALA A 59 -15.42 -2.98 -58.28
C ALA A 59 -16.73 -3.01 -57.50
N THR A 60 -17.67 -2.24 -58.03
CA THR A 60 -19.09 -2.15 -57.70
C THR A 60 -19.83 -3.40 -58.15
N ALA A 61 -20.67 -4.00 -57.30
CA ALA A 61 -21.73 -4.91 -57.75
C ALA A 61 -22.85 -5.09 -56.70
N ARG A 62 -23.98 -4.45 -57.02
CA ARG A 62 -25.39 -4.80 -56.84
C ARG A 62 -25.81 -5.85 -55.79
N LEU A 63 -26.73 -5.37 -54.94
CA LEU A 63 -27.85 -6.03 -54.26
C LEU A 63 -28.06 -7.54 -54.53
N ARG A 64 -28.04 -8.31 -53.44
CA ARG A 64 -29.07 -9.32 -53.15
C ARG A 64 -29.51 -9.17 -51.70
N GLN A 65 -30.73 -8.71 -51.49
CA GLN A 65 -31.40 -8.74 -50.20
C GLN A 65 -31.74 -10.21 -49.88
N GLN A 66 -31.31 -10.71 -48.73
CA GLN A 66 -31.77 -11.98 -48.18
C GLN A 66 -32.91 -11.71 -47.19
N PRO A 67 -34.00 -12.50 -47.19
CA PRO A 67 -35.07 -12.34 -46.22
C PRO A 67 -34.62 -12.88 -44.85
N GLN A 68 -34.87 -12.10 -43.79
CA GLN A 68 -34.65 -12.51 -42.41
C GLN A 68 -35.80 -13.41 -41.94
N PRO A 69 -35.54 -14.58 -41.32
CA PRO A 69 -36.59 -15.27 -40.59
C PRO A 69 -36.84 -14.55 -39.26
N ALA A 70 -38.07 -14.11 -39.08
CA ALA A 70 -38.59 -13.63 -37.82
C ALA A 70 -38.63 -14.79 -36.81
N LEU A 71 -37.73 -14.76 -35.83
CA LEU A 71 -37.95 -15.42 -34.54
C LEU A 71 -37.96 -14.37 -33.45
N ALA A 72 -39.19 -14.11 -33.01
CA ALA A 72 -39.47 -13.41 -31.79
C ALA A 72 -38.83 -14.13 -30.59
N GLN A 73 -38.53 -13.30 -29.58
CA GLN A 73 -38.41 -13.66 -28.16
C GLN A 73 -37.11 -14.33 -27.70
N ALA A 74 -36.23 -13.51 -27.13
CA ALA A 74 -36.08 -13.52 -25.69
C ALA A 74 -35.55 -12.16 -25.21
N ARG A 75 -36.34 -11.49 -24.36
CA ARG A 75 -35.87 -10.38 -23.54
C ARG A 75 -34.73 -10.91 -22.66
N ARG A 76 -33.46 -10.75 -23.05
CA ARG A 76 -32.37 -10.72 -22.08
C ARG A 76 -32.24 -9.30 -21.56
N VAL A 77 -33.13 -8.96 -20.65
CA VAL A 77 -32.71 -8.10 -19.54
C VAL A 77 -31.77 -8.95 -18.71
N CYS A 78 -30.47 -8.87 -19.01
CA CYS A 78 -29.43 -9.23 -18.06
C CYS A 78 -28.51 -8.01 -17.92
N GLN A 79 -29.11 -6.85 -17.62
CA GLN A 79 -28.39 -5.90 -16.79
C GLN A 79 -28.25 -6.56 -15.43
N MET A 80 -27.05 -7.04 -15.12
CA MET A 80 -26.49 -7.11 -13.78
C MET A 80 -25.06 -7.64 -13.91
N THR A 81 -24.06 -6.85 -13.55
CA THR A 81 -22.93 -7.40 -12.76
C THR A 81 -22.11 -6.29 -12.11
N PRO A 82 -21.79 -6.43 -10.81
CA PRO A 82 -20.78 -5.63 -10.11
C PRO A 82 -19.38 -6.09 -10.54
N ARG A 83 -18.98 -5.77 -11.78
CA ARG A 83 -17.79 -6.35 -12.43
C ARG A 83 -16.45 -5.93 -11.81
N LYS A 84 -16.39 -4.75 -11.18
CA LYS A 84 -15.15 -4.21 -10.61
C LYS A 84 -14.68 -4.94 -9.35
N THR A 85 -15.60 -5.32 -8.46
CA THR A 85 -15.23 -5.97 -7.18
C THR A 85 -14.76 -7.41 -7.39
N SER A 86 -15.40 -8.15 -8.32
CA SER A 86 -14.99 -9.52 -8.63
C SER A 86 -13.59 -9.58 -9.24
N ASP A 87 -13.23 -8.60 -10.06
CA ASP A 87 -11.88 -8.50 -10.66
C ASP A 87 -10.82 -8.20 -9.59
N ALA A 88 -11.09 -7.24 -8.70
CA ALA A 88 -10.17 -6.90 -7.60
C ALA A 88 -9.90 -8.08 -6.65
N GLU A 89 -10.92 -8.86 -6.28
CA GLU A 89 -10.73 -10.06 -5.45
C GLU A 89 -9.95 -11.17 -6.20
N GLN A 90 -10.15 -11.32 -7.52
CA GLN A 90 -9.37 -12.25 -8.33
C GLN A 90 -7.90 -11.86 -8.40
N GLN A 91 -7.61 -10.57 -8.62
CA GLN A 91 -6.25 -10.03 -8.59
C GLN A 91 -5.59 -10.26 -7.23
N LEU A 92 -6.31 -9.96 -6.15
CA LEU A 92 -5.82 -10.16 -4.78
C LEU A 92 -5.49 -11.64 -4.51
N LYS A 93 -6.34 -12.57 -4.95
CA LYS A 93 -6.08 -14.01 -4.86
C LYS A 93 -4.80 -14.38 -5.61
N GLY A 94 -4.58 -13.79 -6.79
CA GLY A 94 -3.34 -13.95 -7.57
C GLY A 94 -2.10 -13.46 -6.83
N PHE A 95 -2.17 -12.29 -6.17
CA PHE A 95 -1.05 -11.75 -5.39
C PHE A 95 -0.69 -12.66 -4.21
N ILE A 96 -1.70 -13.12 -3.48
CA ILE A 96 -1.51 -14.06 -2.36
C ILE A 96 -0.93 -15.39 -2.87
N GLY A 97 -1.33 -15.87 -4.05
CA GLY A 97 -0.83 -17.11 -4.66
C GLY A 97 0.70 -17.14 -4.89
N LYS A 98 1.36 -15.98 -4.93
CA LYS A 98 2.82 -15.86 -5.09
C LYS A 98 3.59 -16.34 -3.84
N PHE A 99 2.96 -16.33 -2.67
CA PHE A 99 3.59 -16.71 -1.40
C PHE A 99 3.56 -18.22 -1.15
N ASP A 100 4.34 -18.70 -0.19
CA ASP A 100 4.28 -20.08 0.31
C ASP A 100 2.98 -20.34 1.09
N ARG A 101 2.52 -21.61 1.11
CA ARG A 101 1.20 -22.00 1.68
C ARG A 101 0.97 -21.48 3.11
N ALA A 102 2.00 -21.50 3.95
CA ALA A 102 1.92 -20.97 5.32
C ALA A 102 1.62 -19.46 5.34
N HIS A 103 2.37 -18.66 4.57
CA HIS A 103 2.13 -17.22 4.43
C HIS A 103 0.78 -16.92 3.78
N GLN A 104 0.36 -17.69 2.77
CA GLN A 104 -0.97 -17.51 2.18
C GLN A 104 -2.09 -17.67 3.22
N THR A 105 -1.99 -18.70 4.06
CA THR A 105 -2.95 -18.97 5.13
C THR A 105 -2.95 -17.85 6.15
N LEU A 106 -1.77 -17.42 6.58
CA LEU A 106 -1.62 -16.32 7.53
C LEU A 106 -2.21 -15.01 6.99
N ILE A 107 -1.89 -14.62 5.75
CA ILE A 107 -2.43 -13.40 5.13
C ILE A 107 -3.96 -13.44 5.09
N ARG A 108 -4.56 -14.57 4.69
CA ARG A 108 -6.02 -14.71 4.63
C ARG A 108 -6.66 -14.61 6.01
N ARG A 109 -6.08 -15.26 7.03
CA ARG A 109 -6.59 -15.20 8.41
C ARG A 109 -6.49 -13.79 9.00
N VAL A 110 -5.35 -13.13 8.82
CA VAL A 110 -5.14 -11.74 9.28
C VAL A 110 -6.10 -10.79 8.57
N ARG A 111 -6.27 -10.91 7.25
CA ARG A 111 -7.25 -10.13 6.48
C ARG A 111 -8.67 -10.34 6.99
N ALA A 112 -9.08 -11.59 7.23
CA ALA A 112 -10.41 -11.90 7.75
C ALA A 112 -10.64 -11.29 9.14
N ALA A 113 -9.65 -11.39 10.03
CA ALA A 113 -9.71 -10.81 11.37
C ALA A 113 -9.81 -9.28 11.34
N LEU A 114 -9.04 -8.60 10.47
CA LEU A 114 -9.13 -7.16 10.30
C LEU A 114 -10.48 -6.73 9.69
N ARG A 115 -11.00 -7.46 8.69
CA ARG A 115 -12.34 -7.19 8.12
C ARG A 115 -13.46 -7.35 9.14
N LYS A 116 -13.32 -8.26 10.10
CA LYS A 116 -14.29 -8.41 11.21
C LYS A 116 -14.26 -7.20 12.15
N ARG A 117 -13.08 -6.62 12.40
CA ARG A 117 -12.90 -5.48 13.32
C ARG A 117 -13.18 -4.13 12.69
N LEU A 118 -12.89 -4.00 11.40
CA LEU A 118 -13.01 -2.78 10.62
C LEU A 118 -13.93 -3.04 9.41
N PRO A 119 -15.22 -3.34 9.63
CA PRO A 119 -16.13 -3.78 8.56
C PRO A 119 -16.38 -2.72 7.48
N THR A 120 -16.27 -1.44 7.84
CA THR A 120 -16.48 -0.30 6.94
C THR A 120 -15.19 0.24 6.32
N ALA A 121 -14.02 -0.31 6.69
CA ALA A 121 -12.73 0.13 6.17
C ALA A 121 -12.49 -0.36 4.74
N ASN A 122 -12.07 0.55 3.86
CA ASN A 122 -11.60 0.20 2.53
C ASN A 122 -10.27 -0.54 2.61
N GLU A 123 -10.10 -1.54 1.76
CA GLU A 123 -8.88 -2.31 1.58
C GLU A 123 -8.15 -1.79 0.33
N LEU A 124 -7.02 -1.10 0.53
CA LEU A 124 -6.17 -0.61 -0.55
C LEU A 124 -5.01 -1.58 -0.76
N ALA A 125 -5.07 -2.36 -1.83
CA ALA A 125 -4.08 -3.39 -2.15
C ALA A 125 -2.99 -2.87 -3.09
N TYR A 126 -1.75 -3.17 -2.75
CA TYR A 126 -0.55 -2.81 -3.51
C TYR A 126 0.35 -4.04 -3.66
N ASP A 127 0.60 -4.46 -4.89
CA ASP A 127 1.59 -5.51 -5.16
C ASP A 127 2.92 -4.85 -5.56
N ASN A 128 3.56 -4.22 -4.58
CA ASN A 128 4.76 -3.40 -4.76
C ASN A 128 6.02 -4.24 -4.97
N TYR A 129 7.11 -3.58 -5.39
CA TYR A 129 8.41 -4.22 -5.60
C TYR A 129 8.88 -5.05 -4.39
N ASN A 130 8.92 -4.47 -3.19
CA ASN A 130 9.46 -5.12 -2.00
C ASN A 130 8.44 -5.98 -1.24
N PHE A 131 7.23 -5.45 -1.01
CA PHE A 131 6.20 -6.07 -0.16
C PHE A 131 4.84 -6.06 -0.85
N PHE A 132 4.04 -7.07 -0.59
CA PHE A 132 2.61 -7.03 -0.86
C PHE A 132 1.93 -6.36 0.33
N VAL A 133 1.14 -5.31 0.08
CA VAL A 133 0.54 -4.48 1.14
C VAL A 133 -0.96 -4.37 0.97
N ILE A 134 -1.70 -4.50 2.06
CA ILE A 134 -3.13 -4.16 2.14
C ILE A 134 -3.29 -3.09 3.23
N GLY A 135 -3.60 -1.86 2.84
CA GLY A 135 -3.91 -0.76 3.75
C GLY A 135 -5.40 -0.73 4.10
N TYR A 136 -5.73 -0.38 5.34
CA TYR A 136 -7.10 -0.24 5.83
C TYR A 136 -7.34 1.21 6.24
N GLY A 137 -8.33 1.86 5.63
CA GLY A 137 -8.66 3.25 5.90
C GLY A 137 -10.14 3.58 5.65
N PRO A 138 -10.61 4.74 6.13
CA PRO A 138 -12.00 5.18 5.97
C PRO A 138 -12.31 5.66 4.55
N THR A 139 -11.30 6.18 3.84
CA THR A 139 -11.43 6.73 2.49
C THR A 139 -10.60 5.92 1.49
N GLU A 140 -10.66 6.30 0.21
CA GLU A 140 -9.81 5.70 -0.85
C GLU A 140 -8.39 6.34 -0.87
N ARG A 141 -8.11 7.28 0.04
CA ARG A 141 -6.83 8.00 0.13
C ARG A 141 -5.82 7.19 0.96
N PRO A 142 -4.61 6.92 0.44
CA PRO A 142 -3.63 6.09 1.15
C PRO A 142 -3.16 6.67 2.50
N SER A 143 -3.07 7.99 2.62
CA SER A 143 -2.66 8.65 3.87
C SER A 143 -3.66 8.51 5.01
N ASP A 144 -4.90 8.13 4.70
CA ASP A 144 -5.96 7.97 5.70
C ASP A 144 -5.97 6.53 6.25
N CYS A 145 -5.14 5.64 5.71
CA CYS A 145 -4.97 4.29 6.25
C CYS A 145 -4.40 4.34 7.67
N ILE A 146 -4.99 3.55 8.56
CA ILE A 146 -4.55 3.42 9.96
C ILE A 146 -3.56 2.29 10.16
N VAL A 147 -3.87 1.16 9.54
CA VAL A 147 -3.11 -0.06 9.64
C VAL A 147 -2.91 -0.62 8.24
N SER A 148 -1.82 -1.36 8.06
CA SER A 148 -1.59 -2.11 6.85
C SER A 148 -1.00 -3.48 7.17
N ILE A 149 -1.38 -4.49 6.41
CA ILE A 149 -0.68 -5.77 6.37
C ILE A 149 0.45 -5.61 5.36
N ALA A 150 1.69 -5.89 5.75
CA ALA A 150 2.82 -5.98 4.84
C ALA A 150 3.37 -7.41 4.84
N ALA A 151 3.35 -8.07 3.68
CA ALA A 151 3.83 -9.42 3.48
C ALA A 151 5.01 -9.47 2.52
N GLY A 152 6.03 -10.24 2.88
CA GLY A 152 7.20 -10.53 2.04
C GLY A 152 7.71 -11.95 2.28
N ALA A 153 8.82 -12.33 1.63
CA ALA A 153 9.44 -13.64 1.85
C ALA A 153 9.84 -13.88 3.33
N ASN A 154 10.10 -12.80 4.08
CA ASN A 154 10.53 -12.90 5.46
C ASN A 154 9.39 -13.08 6.47
N GLY A 155 8.13 -12.88 6.07
CA GLY A 155 6.97 -13.00 6.94
C GLY A 155 5.89 -11.96 6.66
N VAL A 156 4.93 -11.88 7.58
CA VAL A 156 3.81 -10.93 7.55
C VAL A 156 3.91 -10.02 8.78
N GLY A 157 3.71 -8.71 8.57
CA GLY A 157 3.67 -7.72 9.65
C GLY A 157 2.39 -6.89 9.60
N LEU A 158 1.93 -6.46 10.78
CA LEU A 158 0.91 -5.43 10.93
C LEU A 158 1.62 -4.10 11.20
N CYS A 159 1.50 -3.17 10.26
CA CYS A 159 2.09 -1.84 10.37
C CYS A 159 1.01 -0.84 10.80
N PHE A 160 1.31 -0.05 11.82
CA PHE A 160 0.52 1.11 12.24
C PHE A 160 1.11 2.35 11.59
N ILE A 161 0.36 2.97 10.67
CA ILE A 161 0.88 4.06 9.82
C ILE A 161 1.37 5.22 10.68
N ARG A 162 0.59 5.62 11.70
CA ARG A 162 0.96 6.58 12.75
C ARG A 162 1.26 5.89 14.08
N GLY A 163 2.05 4.82 14.03
CA GLY A 163 2.38 4.02 15.21
C GLY A 163 3.27 4.72 16.24
N ALA A 164 4.13 5.67 15.83
CA ALA A 164 5.06 6.36 16.74
C ALA A 164 4.34 7.25 17.78
N SER A 165 3.13 7.71 17.48
CA SER A 165 2.28 8.50 18.38
C SER A 165 1.33 7.65 19.22
N LEU A 166 1.37 6.31 19.11
CA LEU A 166 0.51 5.43 19.91
C LEU A 166 1.12 5.22 21.29
N HIS A 167 0.27 5.26 22.31
CA HIS A 167 0.65 4.88 23.65
C HIS A 167 0.80 3.34 23.73
N ASP A 168 2.04 2.87 23.78
CA ASP A 168 2.40 1.45 23.84
C ASP A 168 3.11 1.11 25.16
N PRO A 169 2.36 0.92 26.26
CA PRO A 169 2.94 0.68 27.58
C PRO A 169 3.67 -0.66 27.67
N LYS A 170 3.28 -1.64 26.83
CA LYS A 170 3.91 -2.97 26.78
C LYS A 170 5.09 -3.03 25.80
N LYS A 171 5.38 -1.95 25.07
CA LYS A 171 6.50 -1.85 24.11
C LYS A 171 6.52 -2.99 23.09
N ILE A 172 5.34 -3.39 22.60
CA ILE A 172 5.22 -4.47 21.60
C ILE A 172 5.47 -3.98 20.18
N LEU A 173 5.40 -2.67 19.96
CA LEU A 173 5.64 -2.03 18.67
C LEU A 173 7.13 -2.02 18.34
N LEU A 174 7.48 -2.58 17.19
CA LEU A 174 8.82 -2.63 16.63
C LEU A 174 9.05 -1.50 15.63
N GLY A 175 10.33 -1.22 15.38
CA GLY A 175 10.80 -0.22 14.43
C GLY A 175 11.10 1.13 15.09
N SER A 176 12.01 1.88 14.46
CA SER A 176 12.52 3.16 14.96
C SER A 176 12.19 4.33 14.02
N GLY A 177 11.34 4.13 13.01
CA GLY A 177 10.99 5.19 12.05
C GLY A 177 10.31 6.40 12.71
N ASN A 178 10.20 7.52 12.00
CA ASN A 178 9.60 8.73 12.59
C ASN A 178 8.08 8.64 12.75
N GLN A 179 7.41 7.77 11.99
CA GLN A 179 5.95 7.70 11.96
C GLN A 179 5.42 6.27 12.16
N THR A 180 5.89 5.32 11.36
CA THR A 180 5.35 3.96 11.35
C THR A 180 6.01 3.08 12.40
N ARG A 181 5.19 2.27 13.07
CA ARG A 181 5.62 1.14 13.90
C ARG A 181 4.95 -0.13 13.41
N PHE A 182 5.49 -1.30 13.74
CA PHE A 182 4.90 -2.55 13.29
C PHE A 182 5.01 -3.66 14.31
N ILE A 183 4.19 -4.69 14.15
CA ILE A 183 4.25 -5.95 14.89
C ILE A 183 4.49 -7.07 13.86
N ARG A 184 5.45 -7.96 14.13
CA ARG A 184 5.62 -9.18 13.34
C ARG A 184 4.54 -10.18 13.73
N LEU A 185 3.85 -10.74 12.75
CA LEU A 185 2.77 -11.70 12.98
C LEU A 185 3.30 -13.10 12.74
N GLU A 186 3.38 -13.90 13.80
CA GLU A 186 3.66 -15.34 13.72
C GLU A 186 2.37 -16.14 13.49
N SER A 187 1.25 -15.67 14.05
CA SER A 187 -0.09 -16.19 13.82
C SER A 187 -1.12 -15.06 13.74
N ALA A 188 -2.34 -15.39 13.30
CA ALA A 188 -3.45 -14.44 13.30
C ALA A 188 -3.95 -14.13 14.72
N ASP A 189 -3.72 -15.03 15.68
CA ASP A 189 -4.19 -14.93 17.07
C ASP A 189 -3.48 -13.79 17.82
N VAL A 190 -2.33 -13.34 17.33
CA VAL A 190 -1.67 -12.10 17.81
C VAL A 190 -2.63 -10.92 17.77
N LEU A 191 -3.52 -10.87 16.77
CA LEU A 191 -4.54 -9.83 16.69
C LEU A 191 -5.51 -9.89 17.87
N GLU A 192 -5.84 -11.07 18.39
CA GLU A 192 -6.80 -11.28 19.47
C GLU A 192 -6.28 -10.84 20.84
N ARG A 193 -4.97 -10.65 20.98
CA ARG A 193 -4.36 -10.15 22.21
C ARG A 193 -4.93 -8.77 22.60
N PRO A 194 -5.33 -8.56 23.87
CA PRO A 194 -5.94 -7.30 24.31
C PRO A 194 -5.09 -6.06 24.03
N GLU A 195 -3.76 -6.16 24.17
CA GLU A 195 -2.85 -5.06 23.85
C GLU A 195 -2.88 -4.64 22.37
N VAL A 196 -2.97 -5.60 21.45
CA VAL A 196 -3.04 -5.31 20.01
C VAL A 196 -4.40 -4.72 19.65
N GLN A 197 -5.48 -5.21 20.27
CA GLN A 197 -6.81 -4.62 20.09
C GLN A 197 -6.86 -3.17 20.56
N LYS A 198 -6.26 -2.86 21.72
CA LYS A 198 -6.14 -1.49 22.24
C LYS A 198 -5.35 -0.59 21.30
N LEU A 199 -4.24 -1.08 20.73
CA LEU A 199 -3.48 -0.32 19.73
C LEU A 199 -4.28 -0.05 18.46
N ILE A 200 -5.05 -1.02 17.96
CA ILE A 200 -5.92 -0.82 16.79
C ILE A 200 -7.00 0.21 17.11
N ALA A 201 -7.65 0.13 18.28
CA ALA A 201 -8.64 1.11 18.71
C ALA A 201 -8.04 2.51 18.86
N ALA A 202 -6.85 2.64 19.45
CA ALA A 202 -6.13 3.89 19.55
C ALA A 202 -5.77 4.45 18.16
N ALA A 203 -5.38 3.60 17.21
CA ALA A 203 -5.11 4.02 15.84
C ALA A 203 -6.38 4.52 15.11
N VAL A 204 -7.54 3.88 15.35
CA VAL A 204 -8.85 4.35 14.87
C VAL A 204 -9.22 5.70 15.48
N ALA A 205 -8.93 5.91 16.76
CA ALA A 205 -9.21 7.18 17.43
C ALA A 205 -8.36 8.35 16.91
N GLN A 206 -7.19 8.09 16.32
CA GLN A 206 -6.31 9.13 15.79
C GLN A 206 -6.74 9.64 14.39
N VAL A 207 -7.68 8.98 13.71
CA VAL A 207 -8.01 9.28 12.30
C VAL A 207 -8.65 10.64 12.15
N ARG A 208 -8.19 11.39 11.15
CA ARG A 208 -8.74 12.71 10.84
C ARG A 208 -10.14 12.61 10.21
N SER A 209 -10.33 11.62 9.34
CA SER A 209 -11.61 11.31 8.72
C SER A 209 -12.26 10.15 9.45
N PRO A 210 -13.49 10.28 9.96
CA PRO A 210 -14.17 9.18 10.63
C PRO A 210 -14.44 8.04 9.65
N PHE A 211 -14.50 6.81 10.18
CA PHE A 211 -15.01 5.68 9.40
C PHE A 211 -16.50 5.86 9.11
N PRO A 212 -17.01 5.38 7.96
CA PRO A 212 -18.44 5.30 7.73
C PRO A 212 -19.10 4.47 8.85
N GLU A 213 -20.26 4.94 9.33
CA GLU A 213 -21.04 4.24 10.37
C GLU A 213 -21.67 2.94 9.85
N HIS A 214 -21.99 2.91 8.55
CA HIS A 214 -22.66 1.80 7.89
C HIS A 214 -22.01 1.44 6.56
N GLY A 215 -22.37 0.27 6.05
CA GLY A 215 -21.90 -0.26 4.77
C GLY A 215 -20.76 -1.26 4.92
N ARG A 216 -20.09 -1.54 3.79
CA ARG A 216 -18.93 -2.42 3.73
C ARG A 216 -17.84 -1.71 2.96
N GLY A 217 -16.61 -1.79 3.46
CA GLY A 217 -15.46 -1.25 2.75
C GLY A 217 -15.25 -1.89 1.39
N LYS A 218 -14.68 -1.11 0.46
CA LYS A 218 -14.32 -1.58 -0.89
C LYS A 218 -12.92 -2.16 -0.91
N LEU A 219 -12.71 -3.21 -1.72
CA LEU A 219 -11.37 -3.63 -2.12
C LEU A 219 -10.95 -2.87 -3.38
N ILE A 220 -9.81 -2.19 -3.34
CA ILE A 220 -9.27 -1.38 -4.43
C ILE A 220 -7.82 -1.78 -4.66
N VAL A 221 -7.51 -2.36 -5.82
CA VAL A 221 -6.13 -2.59 -6.25
C VAL A 221 -5.59 -1.27 -6.81
N ARG A 222 -4.62 -0.69 -6.11
CA ARG A 222 -4.10 0.66 -6.41
C ARG A 222 -2.93 0.63 -7.38
N SER A 223 -2.01 -0.31 -7.19
CA SER A 223 -0.88 -0.49 -8.08
C SER A 223 -0.35 -1.91 -8.05
N ILE A 224 0.23 -2.30 -9.18
CA ILE A 224 0.94 -3.56 -9.37
C ILE A 224 2.29 -3.19 -9.97
N ALA A 225 3.37 -3.48 -9.25
CA ALA A 225 4.70 -3.21 -9.75
C ALA A 225 5.05 -4.17 -10.89
N ALA A 226 5.65 -3.65 -11.97
CA ALA A 226 6.10 -4.46 -13.11
C ALA A 226 7.20 -5.47 -12.72
N LYS A 227 8.00 -5.15 -11.71
CA LYS A 227 9.03 -6.03 -11.13
C LYS A 227 8.74 -6.21 -9.64
N GLN A 228 8.99 -7.41 -9.12
CA GLN A 228 8.72 -7.78 -7.74
C GLN A 228 9.86 -8.65 -7.20
N ARG A 229 10.23 -8.45 -5.93
CA ARG A 229 11.13 -9.38 -5.24
C ARG A 229 10.45 -10.74 -5.04
N PRO A 230 11.23 -11.84 -4.98
CA PRO A 230 10.69 -13.15 -4.66
C PRO A 230 9.84 -13.12 -3.38
N ARG A 231 8.64 -13.71 -3.44
CA ARG A 231 7.69 -13.79 -2.31
C ARG A 231 7.87 -15.04 -1.45
N ARG A 232 8.78 -15.92 -1.87
CA ARG A 232 9.11 -17.20 -1.22
C ARG A 232 10.56 -17.14 -0.80
N ARG A 233 10.89 -17.76 0.32
CA ARG A 233 12.30 -17.89 0.70
C ARG A 233 12.99 -18.83 -0.29
N PRO A 234 14.24 -18.56 -0.69
CA PRO A 234 15.02 -19.54 -1.43
C PRO A 234 15.10 -20.82 -0.59
N VAL A 235 14.88 -21.97 -1.23
CA VAL A 235 15.22 -23.26 -0.62
C VAL A 235 16.75 -23.24 -0.46
N ARG A 236 17.22 -23.39 0.78
CA ARG A 236 18.64 -23.56 1.07
C ARG A 236 19.04 -25.02 0.86
#